data_AF-A0A2W2K1M8-F1
#
_entry.id   AF-A0A2W2K1M8-F1
#
_cell.length_a   1.000
_cell.length_b   1.000
_cell.length_c   1.000
_cell.angle_alpha   90.00
_cell.angle_beta   90.00
_cell.angle_gamma   90.00
#
_symmetry.space_group_name_H-M   'P 1'
#
loop_
_entity.id
_entity.type
_entity.pdbx_description
1 polymer ?
#
loop_
_entity_poly.entity_id
_entity_poly.type
_entity_poly.pdbx_seq_one_letter_code
_entity_poly.pdbx_strand_id
1 'polypeptide(L)'
;PDHHHAHHVMVSWLAERRADGGPDPLHEVYDFANWTAEQAPADSPLAILPVVAHAERYRVLAAGGHLPAEPVASGHWAGRRARQVMKAAFDWWLEWEQEDHPRRLVDLNFLAHAKHCQGRGAEAAALFHRIGDHPTPAPWSYPDRDPYTAFRTARAGALGAM
;
A
#
# COMPACT_ATOMS: atom_id res chain seq x y z
N PRO A 1 -18.82 -5.95 -0.31
CA PRO A 1 -18.48 -4.50 -0.37
C PRO A 1 -18.64 -3.76 0.96
N ASP A 2 -19.68 -4.07 1.75
CA ASP A 2 -20.11 -3.28 2.94
C ASP A 2 -19.13 -3.23 4.12
N HIS A 3 -18.01 -3.95 4.06
CA HIS A 3 -17.02 -3.97 5.13
C HIS A 3 -15.59 -3.71 4.64
N HIS A 4 -15.39 -2.84 3.64
CA HIS A 4 -14.06 -2.45 3.14
C HIS A 4 -13.09 -2.12 4.29
N HIS A 5 -13.52 -1.29 5.24
CA HIS A 5 -12.70 -0.94 6.40
C HIS A 5 -12.33 -2.14 7.27
N ALA A 6 -13.27 -3.06 7.50
CA ALA A 6 -13.01 -4.21 8.36
C ALA A 6 -11.90 -5.09 7.80
N HIS A 7 -11.81 -5.21 6.47
CA HIS A 7 -10.72 -5.93 5.82
C HIS A 7 -9.38 -5.23 6.00
N HIS A 8 -9.32 -3.90 5.90
CA HIS A 8 -8.10 -3.14 6.24
C HIS A 8 -7.68 -3.38 7.69
N VAL A 9 -8.62 -3.31 8.65
CA VAL A 9 -8.33 -3.60 10.07
C VAL A 9 -7.84 -5.03 10.26
N MET A 10 -8.45 -6.00 9.58
CA MET A 10 -8.03 -7.40 9.63
C MET A 10 -6.61 -7.58 9.06
N VAL A 11 -6.29 -6.92 7.95
CA VAL A 11 -4.93 -6.92 7.38
C VAL A 11 -3.92 -6.34 8.36
N SER A 12 -4.19 -5.17 8.95
CA SER A 12 -3.28 -4.56 9.94
C SER A 12 -3.10 -5.46 11.16
N TRP A 13 -4.17 -6.08 11.66
CA TRP A 13 -4.08 -7.03 12.78
C TRP A 13 -3.30 -8.31 12.43
N LEU A 14 -3.57 -8.90 11.26
CA LEU A 14 -2.86 -10.09 10.81
C LEU A 14 -1.36 -9.81 10.59
N ALA A 15 -1.00 -8.61 10.10
CA ALA A 15 0.39 -8.24 9.85
C ALA A 15 1.27 -8.23 11.12
N GLU A 16 0.68 -7.93 12.29
CA GLU A 16 1.36 -7.91 13.61
C GLU A 16 1.69 -9.32 14.11
N ARG A 17 1.03 -10.36 13.59
CA ARG A 17 1.31 -11.73 14.00
C ARG A 17 2.72 -12.10 13.58
N ARG A 18 3.40 -12.89 14.41
CA ARG A 18 4.79 -13.34 14.16
C ARG A 18 5.73 -12.17 13.80
N ALA A 19 5.58 -11.02 14.48
CA ALA A 19 6.42 -9.84 14.25
C ALA A 19 7.91 -10.15 14.46
N ASP A 20 8.24 -10.93 15.50
CA ASP A 20 9.61 -11.32 15.85
C ASP A 20 10.24 -12.37 14.91
N GLY A 21 9.43 -12.94 14.01
CA GLY A 21 9.86 -14.02 13.11
C GLY A 21 10.64 -13.56 11.87
N GLY A 22 10.85 -12.25 11.70
CA GLY A 22 11.48 -11.69 10.52
C GLY A 22 10.63 -11.84 9.23
N PRO A 23 11.24 -11.60 8.05
CA PRO A 23 10.54 -11.68 6.77
C PRO A 23 10.11 -13.12 6.45
N ASP A 24 8.80 -13.31 6.24
CA ASP A 24 8.20 -14.58 5.84
C ASP A 24 7.39 -14.36 4.55
N PRO A 25 7.78 -14.94 3.39
CA PRO A 25 7.03 -14.80 2.15
C PRO A 25 5.68 -15.55 2.14
N LEU A 26 5.46 -16.46 3.09
CA LEU A 26 4.22 -17.24 3.29
C LEU A 26 3.42 -16.72 4.49
N HIS A 27 3.68 -15.49 4.93
CA HIS A 27 2.95 -14.89 6.04
C HIS A 27 1.44 -14.88 5.77
N GLU A 28 0.64 -15.28 6.75
CA GLU A 28 -0.82 -15.49 6.61
C GLU A 28 -1.59 -14.25 6.14
N VAL A 29 -1.05 -13.04 6.40
CA VAL A 29 -1.61 -11.77 5.93
C VAL A 29 -1.69 -11.72 4.40
N TYR A 30 -0.72 -12.30 3.68
CA TYR A 30 -0.71 -12.31 2.23
C TYR A 30 -1.80 -13.23 1.69
N ASP A 31 -1.96 -14.42 2.28
CA ASP A 31 -2.97 -15.37 1.82
C ASP A 31 -4.38 -14.86 2.10
N PHE A 32 -4.62 -14.26 3.27
CA PHE A 32 -5.89 -13.59 3.58
C PHE A 32 -6.22 -12.50 2.56
N ALA A 33 -5.27 -11.62 2.25
CA ALA A 33 -5.49 -10.50 1.35
C ALA A 33 -5.73 -10.94 -0.10
N ASN A 34 -4.96 -11.91 -0.58
CA ASN A 34 -5.13 -12.46 -1.94
C ASN A 34 -6.46 -13.19 -2.07
N TRP A 35 -6.78 -14.09 -1.13
CA TRP A 35 -8.06 -14.81 -1.15
C TRP A 35 -9.25 -13.85 -1.09
N THR A 36 -9.18 -12.82 -0.23
CA THR A 36 -10.25 -11.82 -0.14
C THR A 36 -10.44 -11.04 -1.44
N ALA A 37 -9.35 -10.63 -2.08
CA ALA A 37 -9.40 -9.93 -3.36
C ALA A 37 -9.95 -10.84 -4.49
N GLU A 38 -9.55 -12.11 -4.52
CA GLU A 38 -10.01 -13.10 -5.50
C GLU A 38 -11.51 -13.42 -5.41
N GLN A 39 -12.07 -13.43 -4.18
CA GLN A 39 -13.50 -13.68 -3.98
C GLN A 39 -14.38 -12.45 -4.22
N ALA A 40 -13.77 -11.26 -4.34
CA ALA A 40 -14.51 -10.03 -4.53
C ALA A 40 -14.94 -9.86 -6.01
N PRO A 41 -16.07 -9.17 -6.27
CA PRO A 41 -16.38 -8.69 -7.62
C PRO A 41 -15.23 -7.86 -8.21
N ALA A 42 -15.08 -7.89 -9.54
CA ALA A 42 -13.96 -7.21 -10.22
C ALA A 42 -13.92 -5.69 -9.99
N ASP A 43 -15.06 -5.05 -9.78
CA ASP A 43 -15.21 -3.62 -9.48
C ASP A 43 -15.07 -3.28 -7.98
N SER A 44 -14.80 -4.27 -7.14
CA SER A 44 -14.70 -4.10 -5.69
C SER A 44 -13.40 -3.42 -5.26
N PRO A 45 -13.44 -2.46 -4.31
CA PRO A 45 -12.23 -1.86 -3.75
C PRO A 45 -11.34 -2.86 -3.00
N LEU A 46 -11.83 -4.07 -2.71
CA LEU A 46 -11.02 -5.11 -2.06
C LEU A 46 -9.82 -5.59 -2.92
N ALA A 47 -9.79 -5.27 -4.21
CA ALA A 47 -8.63 -5.50 -5.07
C ALA A 47 -7.33 -4.85 -4.53
N ILE A 48 -7.44 -3.83 -3.67
CA ILE A 48 -6.29 -3.16 -3.06
C ILE A 48 -5.66 -3.94 -1.89
N LEU A 49 -6.40 -4.86 -1.25
CA LEU A 49 -5.96 -5.49 0.01
C LEU A 49 -4.58 -6.14 -0.06
N PRO A 50 -4.18 -6.82 -1.15
CA PRO A 50 -2.83 -7.34 -1.27
C PRO A 50 -1.75 -6.24 -1.16
N VAL A 51 -2.02 -5.04 -1.66
CA VAL A 51 -1.08 -3.90 -1.51
C VAL A 51 -1.00 -3.43 -0.07
N VAL A 52 -2.16 -3.30 0.59
CA VAL A 52 -2.24 -2.96 2.02
C VAL A 52 -1.47 -3.97 2.86
N ALA A 53 -1.61 -5.27 2.58
CA ALA A 53 -0.91 -6.34 3.29
C ALA A 53 0.62 -6.23 3.19
N HIS A 54 1.14 -5.90 2.01
CA HIS A 54 2.57 -5.65 1.83
C HIS A 54 3.06 -4.42 2.60
N ALA A 55 2.28 -3.33 2.60
CA ALA A 55 2.63 -2.11 3.34
C ALA A 55 2.57 -2.32 4.86
N GLU A 56 1.55 -2.99 5.37
CA GLU A 56 1.42 -3.34 6.79
C GLU A 56 2.53 -4.31 7.23
N ARG A 57 2.84 -5.32 6.42
CA ARG A 57 3.93 -6.24 6.76
C ARG A 57 5.28 -5.53 6.75
N TYR A 58 5.49 -4.59 5.82
CA TYR A 58 6.67 -3.72 5.85
C TYR A 58 6.74 -2.90 7.15
N ARG A 59 5.64 -2.26 7.56
CA ARG A 59 5.57 -1.47 8.80
C ARG A 59 6.04 -2.29 10.01
N VAL A 60 5.48 -3.48 10.19
CA VAL A 60 5.79 -4.37 11.31
C VAL A 60 7.26 -4.82 11.27
N LEU A 61 7.74 -5.26 10.11
CA LEU A 61 9.11 -5.73 9.96
C LEU A 61 10.16 -4.61 10.14
N ALA A 62 9.88 -3.41 9.64
CA ALA A 62 10.76 -2.27 9.79
C ALA A 62 10.79 -1.75 11.23
N ALA A 63 9.63 -1.71 11.91
CA ALA A 63 9.56 -1.38 13.34
C ALA A 63 10.31 -2.39 14.22
N GLY A 64 10.27 -3.69 13.85
CA GLY A 64 11.07 -4.74 14.51
C GLY A 64 12.55 -4.77 14.12
N GLY A 65 13.03 -3.86 13.27
CA GLY A 65 14.43 -3.82 12.81
C GLY A 65 14.82 -4.94 11.85
N HIS A 66 13.85 -5.70 11.32
CA HIS A 66 14.07 -6.78 10.36
C HIS A 66 14.20 -6.28 8.91
N LEU A 67 13.71 -5.06 8.63
CA LEU A 67 13.87 -4.37 7.35
C LEU A 67 14.38 -2.95 7.56
N PRO A 68 15.02 -2.33 6.55
CA PRO A 68 15.39 -0.92 6.59
C PRO A 68 14.19 -0.01 6.91
N ALA A 69 14.43 0.99 7.76
CA ALA A 69 13.42 1.98 8.14
C ALA A 69 13.03 2.93 7.00
N GLU A 70 13.87 3.08 5.96
CA GLU A 70 13.51 3.84 4.77
C GLU A 70 12.75 2.93 3.76
N PRO A 71 11.49 3.24 3.40
CA PRO A 71 10.65 2.35 2.61
C PRO A 71 11.19 2.03 1.20
N VAL A 72 11.83 3.00 0.56
CA VAL A 72 12.44 2.81 -0.77
C VAL A 72 13.65 1.87 -0.68
N ALA A 73 14.43 1.97 0.40
CA ALA A 73 15.63 1.16 0.61
C ALA A 73 15.32 -0.28 1.06
N SER A 74 14.11 -0.54 1.58
CA SER A 74 13.78 -1.85 2.14
C SER A 74 13.53 -2.94 1.09
N GLY A 75 13.34 -2.56 -0.17
CA GLY A 75 13.18 -3.52 -1.27
C GLY A 75 11.96 -4.43 -1.16
N HIS A 76 11.00 -4.14 -0.27
CA HIS A 76 9.82 -4.97 -0.02
C HIS A 76 8.92 -5.17 -1.25
N TRP A 77 9.05 -4.30 -2.27
CA TRP A 77 8.37 -4.40 -3.57
C TRP A 77 9.21 -5.05 -4.69
N ALA A 78 10.45 -5.46 -4.41
CA ALA A 78 11.36 -6.05 -5.40
C ALA A 78 11.10 -7.54 -5.67
N GLY A 79 10.22 -8.20 -4.91
CA GLY A 79 9.84 -9.60 -5.14
C GLY A 79 8.92 -9.77 -6.36
N ARG A 80 8.99 -10.93 -7.03
CA ARG A 80 8.10 -11.25 -8.18
C ARG A 80 6.62 -11.18 -7.78
N ARG A 81 6.24 -11.78 -6.65
CA ARG A 81 4.86 -11.78 -6.13
C ARG A 81 4.38 -10.36 -5.83
N ALA A 82 5.20 -9.57 -5.14
CA ALA A 82 4.89 -8.17 -4.81
C ALA A 82 4.67 -7.32 -6.08
N ARG A 83 5.47 -7.53 -7.13
CA ARG A 83 5.26 -6.87 -8.43
C ARG A 83 3.96 -7.28 -9.12
N GLN A 84 3.59 -8.56 -9.07
CA GLN A 84 2.34 -9.05 -9.66
C GLN A 84 1.13 -8.47 -8.94
N VAL A 85 1.15 -8.49 -7.60
CA VAL A 85 0.16 -7.85 -6.74
C VAL A 85 0.01 -6.38 -7.09
N MET A 86 1.13 -5.65 -7.17
CA MET A 86 1.08 -4.22 -7.49
C MET A 86 0.54 -3.94 -8.89
N LYS A 87 0.88 -4.79 -9.87
CA LYS A 87 0.34 -4.64 -11.24
C LYS A 87 -1.18 -4.81 -11.23
N ALA A 88 -1.69 -5.89 -10.64
CA ALA A 88 -3.12 -6.17 -10.59
C ALA A 88 -3.91 -5.05 -9.90
N ALA A 89 -3.44 -4.57 -8.75
CA ALA A 89 -4.09 -3.47 -8.03
C ALA A 89 -4.05 -2.14 -8.80
N PHE A 90 -2.98 -1.88 -9.56
CA PHE A 90 -2.88 -0.68 -10.37
C PHE A 90 -3.73 -0.74 -11.64
N ASP A 91 -3.79 -1.90 -12.31
CA ASP A 91 -4.68 -2.11 -13.46
C ASP A 91 -6.15 -1.94 -13.02
N TRP A 92 -6.52 -2.52 -11.87
CA TRP A 92 -7.82 -2.30 -11.26
C TRP A 92 -8.10 -0.81 -11.03
N TRP A 93 -7.15 -0.07 -10.45
CA TRP A 93 -7.31 1.37 -10.22
C TRP A 93 -7.52 2.17 -11.52
N LEU A 94 -6.84 1.79 -12.61
CA LEU A 94 -7.01 2.44 -13.91
C LEU A 94 -8.41 2.20 -14.49
N GLU A 95 -8.96 1.01 -14.29
CA GLU A 95 -10.32 0.63 -14.73
C GLU A 95 -11.41 1.18 -13.80
N TRP A 96 -11.04 1.65 -12.62
CA TRP A 96 -11.99 2.05 -11.59
C TRP A 96 -12.45 3.51 -11.75
N GLU A 97 -13.69 3.67 -12.23
CA GLU A 97 -14.34 4.96 -12.48
C GLU A 97 -15.14 5.52 -11.29
N GLN A 98 -15.37 4.73 -10.23
CA GLN A 98 -16.23 5.17 -9.12
C GLN A 98 -15.53 6.15 -8.18
N GLU A 99 -15.78 7.44 -8.35
CA GLU A 99 -15.32 8.45 -7.41
C GLU A 99 -16.05 8.42 -6.06
N ASP A 100 -17.14 7.69 -5.93
CA ASP A 100 -18.03 7.74 -4.76
C ASP A 100 -17.66 6.78 -3.62
N HIS A 101 -16.58 5.99 -3.72
CA HIS A 101 -16.19 5.13 -2.59
C HIS A 101 -15.71 5.99 -1.40
N PRO A 102 -16.34 5.87 -0.21
CA PRO A 102 -16.10 6.78 0.92
C PRO A 102 -14.66 6.73 1.47
N ARG A 103 -13.88 5.71 1.11
CA ARG A 103 -12.49 5.54 1.56
C ARG A 103 -11.46 5.52 0.43
N ARG A 104 -11.84 5.98 -0.77
CA ARG A 104 -10.96 5.99 -1.95
C ARG A 104 -9.59 6.61 -1.68
N LEU A 105 -9.54 7.66 -0.86
CA LEU A 105 -8.30 8.36 -0.54
C LEU A 105 -7.33 7.48 0.24
N VAL A 106 -7.82 6.56 1.09
CA VAL A 106 -6.97 5.59 1.77
C VAL A 106 -6.29 4.69 0.74
N ASP A 107 -7.06 4.12 -0.17
CA ASP A 107 -6.55 3.18 -1.18
C ASP A 107 -5.58 3.85 -2.15
N LEU A 108 -5.90 5.08 -2.58
CA LEU A 108 -5.01 5.90 -3.40
C LEU A 108 -3.68 6.19 -2.70
N ASN A 109 -3.71 6.50 -1.39
CA ASN A 109 -2.49 6.75 -0.63
C ASN A 109 -1.64 5.47 -0.49
N PHE A 110 -2.26 4.29 -0.31
CA PHE A 110 -1.54 3.01 -0.33
C PHE A 110 -0.91 2.70 -1.70
N LEU A 111 -1.64 2.92 -2.80
CA LEU A 111 -1.10 2.75 -4.15
C LEU A 111 0.05 3.72 -4.42
N ALA A 112 -0.11 5.00 -4.09
CA ALA A 112 0.90 6.02 -4.32
C ALA A 112 2.19 5.72 -3.53
N HIS A 113 2.06 5.33 -2.27
CA HIS A 113 3.18 4.90 -1.45
C HIS A 113 3.88 3.67 -2.03
N ALA A 114 3.13 2.66 -2.46
CA ALA A 114 3.69 1.46 -3.10
C ALA A 114 4.45 1.81 -4.39
N LYS A 115 3.89 2.64 -5.28
CA LYS A 115 4.55 3.08 -6.52
C LYS A 115 5.79 3.93 -6.26
N HIS A 116 5.74 4.79 -5.24
CA HIS A 116 6.89 5.55 -4.79
C HIS A 116 8.02 4.63 -4.31
N CYS A 117 7.71 3.65 -3.45
CA CYS A 117 8.68 2.66 -2.98
C CYS A 117 9.26 1.78 -4.10
N GLN A 118 8.49 1.54 -5.16
CA GLN A 118 8.95 0.80 -6.34
C GLN A 118 9.83 1.64 -7.29
N GLY A 119 9.94 2.95 -7.08
CA GLY A 119 10.68 3.86 -7.97
C GLY A 119 9.96 4.16 -9.29
N ARG A 120 8.63 3.96 -9.37
CA ARG A 120 7.84 4.19 -10.59
C ARG A 120 7.22 5.58 -10.62
N GLY A 121 8.06 6.59 -10.82
CA GLY A 121 7.71 8.01 -10.70
C GLY A 121 6.49 8.45 -11.53
N ALA A 122 6.38 8.02 -12.79
CA ALA A 122 5.26 8.43 -13.66
C ALA A 122 3.89 7.89 -13.18
N GLU A 123 3.83 6.64 -12.74
CA GLU A 123 2.59 6.05 -12.20
C GLU A 123 2.24 6.65 -10.83
N ALA A 124 3.25 6.93 -10.01
CA ALA A 124 3.07 7.64 -8.75
C ALA A 124 2.54 9.06 -8.97
N ALA A 125 3.01 9.77 -10.00
CA ALA A 125 2.55 11.13 -10.34
C ALA A 125 1.04 11.17 -10.64
N ALA A 126 0.52 10.22 -11.42
CA ALA A 126 -0.92 10.13 -11.71
C ALA A 126 -1.76 9.94 -10.43
N LEU A 127 -1.29 9.10 -9.50
CA LEU A 127 -1.93 8.90 -8.21
C LEU A 127 -1.86 10.16 -7.34
N PHE A 128 -0.71 10.85 -7.28
CA PHE A 128 -0.55 12.09 -6.54
C PHE A 128 -1.42 13.23 -7.05
N HIS A 129 -1.65 13.32 -8.36
CA HIS A 129 -2.60 14.27 -8.92
C HIS A 129 -4.02 13.99 -8.42
N ARG A 130 -4.44 12.72 -8.38
CA ARG A 130 -5.78 12.33 -7.93
C ARG A 130 -5.98 12.46 -6.42
N ILE A 131 -4.93 12.28 -5.61
CA ILE A 131 -4.96 12.51 -4.16
C ILE A 131 -5.04 14.01 -3.84
N GLY A 132 -4.31 14.85 -4.58
CA GLY A 132 -4.20 16.28 -4.28
C GLY A 132 -3.56 16.53 -2.92
N ASP A 133 -4.17 17.40 -2.12
CA ASP A 133 -3.68 17.79 -0.78
C ASP A 133 -4.32 16.98 0.35
N HIS A 134 -4.71 15.73 0.07
CA HIS A 134 -5.38 14.84 1.02
C HIS A 134 -4.53 13.62 1.41
N PRO A 135 -3.34 13.80 2.03
CA PRO A 135 -2.58 12.69 2.56
C PRO A 135 -3.31 12.03 3.73
N THR A 136 -3.16 10.72 3.86
CA THR A 136 -3.59 9.95 5.04
C THR A 136 -2.37 9.61 5.91
N PRO A 137 -2.53 9.43 7.25
CA PRO A 137 -1.40 9.05 8.10
C PRO A 137 -0.75 7.73 7.65
N ALA A 138 -1.54 6.67 7.49
CA ALA A 138 -1.09 5.43 6.87
C ALA A 138 -1.23 5.52 5.34
N PRO A 139 -0.25 5.05 4.55
CA PRO A 139 1.01 4.40 4.97
C PRO A 139 2.19 5.38 5.15
N TRP A 140 1.99 6.68 4.99
CA TRP A 140 3.09 7.65 4.96
C TRP A 140 3.85 7.80 6.28
N SER A 141 3.26 7.37 7.39
CA SER A 141 3.91 7.31 8.69
C SER A 141 4.82 6.10 8.86
N TYR A 142 4.92 5.17 7.89
CA TYR A 142 5.62 3.90 8.10
C TYR A 142 7.15 4.05 7.97
N PRO A 143 7.93 3.38 8.84
CA PRO A 143 7.49 2.75 10.08
C PRO A 143 7.15 3.78 11.17
N ASP A 144 7.95 4.84 11.32
CA ASP A 144 7.78 5.90 12.35
C ASP A 144 8.17 7.29 11.78
N ARG A 145 7.53 7.67 10.67
CA ARG A 145 7.79 8.91 9.93
C ARG A 145 6.68 9.94 10.16
N ASP A 146 7.00 11.22 9.93
CA ASP A 146 5.97 12.25 9.80
C ASP A 146 5.22 12.06 8.47
N PRO A 147 3.91 11.75 8.48
CA PRO A 147 3.19 11.37 7.26
C PRO A 147 3.07 12.53 6.27
N TYR A 148 2.90 13.76 6.75
CA TYR A 148 2.73 14.93 5.88
C TYR A 148 4.02 15.30 5.16
N THR A 149 5.15 15.23 5.85
CA THR A 149 6.47 15.46 5.25
C THR A 149 6.81 14.34 4.28
N ALA A 150 6.60 13.08 4.64
CA ALA A 150 6.84 11.94 3.77
C ALA A 150 6.01 12.02 2.47
N PHE A 151 4.71 12.31 2.58
CA PHE A 151 3.85 12.49 1.40
C PHE A 151 4.31 13.64 0.51
N ARG A 152 4.59 14.82 1.09
CA ARG A 152 4.98 16.00 0.30
C ARG A 152 6.32 15.79 -0.42
N THR A 153 7.30 15.18 0.24
CA THR A 153 8.58 14.85 -0.38
C THR A 153 8.41 13.85 -1.53
N ALA A 154 7.64 12.79 -1.30
CA ALA A 154 7.36 11.79 -2.34
C ALA A 154 6.60 12.40 -3.54
N ARG A 155 5.61 13.25 -3.26
CA ARG A 155 4.83 13.99 -4.27
C ARG A 155 5.71 14.94 -5.06
N ALA A 156 6.53 15.75 -4.40
CA ALA A 156 7.43 16.69 -5.06
C ALA A 156 8.41 15.97 -6.01
N GLY A 157 9.02 14.88 -5.53
CA GLY A 157 9.93 14.06 -6.34
C GLY A 157 9.25 13.40 -7.54
N ALA A 158 8.00 12.92 -7.39
CA ALA A 158 7.26 12.31 -8.50
C ALA A 158 6.76 13.33 -9.53
N LEU A 159 6.40 14.54 -9.09
CA LEU A 159 5.90 15.61 -9.97
C LEU A 159 7.02 16.44 -10.62
N GLY A 160 8.29 16.13 -10.35
CA GLY A 160 9.44 16.82 -10.95
C GLY A 160 9.68 18.23 -10.42
N ALA A 161 9.19 18.54 -9.22
CA ALA A 161 9.58 19.77 -8.53
C ALA A 161 11.00 19.60 -7.98
N MET A 162 12.00 19.95 -8.80
CA MET A 162 13.38 20.19 -8.35
C MET A 162 13.50 21.60 -7.78
#